data_AF-A0A3P7IMV4-F1
#
_entry.id   AF-A0A3P7IMV4-F1
#
_cell.length_a   1.000
_cell.length_b   1.000
_cell.length_c   1.000
_cell.angle_alpha   90.00
_cell.angle_beta   90.00
_cell.angle_gamma   90.00
#
_symmetry.space_group_name_H-M   'P 1'
#
loop_
_entity.id
_entity.type
_entity.pdbx_description
1 polymer ?
#
loop_
_entity_poly.entity_id
_entity_poly.type
_entity_poly.pdbx_seq_one_letter_code
_entity_poly.pdbx_strand_id
1 'polypeptide(L)'
;MMTEFAWNRASSPKIYALTWNGLIVIDVEENNKCNVVRIDWNKFGEKGLKAMSAFAIADKLFVFVTSSEMLIYGKEKVIPIPIAYPPLRQILAVSQSSQPYPDRSCFALPSSAGIQFTVVNEGKTGAFLEVSKPPPPNTCLNISLPQTHYEVYFNRKNSDKVKHIRSYTEKIHVENGILDKETDYEVTVAWLNRYSDASGISDPKSFRTGFGYPSAPRALQAVAVTPDTVYLYWNLPETLNAPISEIRYKISQQASGLSSPSTIAVQEYMDGIFSPTTSDSASCLATSIHKSHLNSQFLEDSEAVSQEVCSEDDCDIFLSYLV
;
A
#
# COMPACT_ATOMS: atom_id res chain seq x y z
N MET A 1 -3.54 18.83 -9.86
CA MET A 1 -4.23 18.79 -11.15
C MET A 1 -4.49 17.33 -11.49
N MET A 2 -5.72 16.85 -11.29
CA MET A 2 -6.12 15.52 -11.76
C MET A 2 -6.49 15.63 -13.23
N THR A 3 -5.69 15.02 -14.10
CA THR A 3 -6.10 14.73 -15.47
C THR A 3 -7.19 13.66 -15.40
N GLU A 4 -8.45 14.09 -15.48
CA GLU A 4 -9.56 13.16 -15.71
C GLU A 4 -9.33 12.45 -17.05
N PHE A 5 -8.82 11.23 -17.00
CA PHE A 5 -8.89 10.31 -18.12
C PHE A 5 -10.36 9.93 -18.33
N ALA A 6 -10.99 10.62 -19.28
CA ALA A 6 -12.36 10.39 -19.70
C ALA A 6 -12.42 9.24 -20.72
N TRP A 7 -12.56 8.01 -20.25
CA TRP A 7 -13.07 6.94 -21.11
C TRP A 7 -14.55 7.19 -21.37
N ASN A 8 -14.88 7.33 -22.66
CA ASN A 8 -16.24 7.31 -23.19
C ASN A 8 -17.22 8.16 -22.37
N ARG A 9 -17.08 9.49 -22.30
CA ARG A 9 -18.34 10.27 -22.28
C ARG A 9 -19.00 9.92 -23.60
N ALA A 10 -20.25 9.43 -23.59
CA ALA A 10 -21.09 9.56 -24.77
C ALA A 10 -20.93 11.01 -25.19
N SER A 11 -20.32 11.24 -26.36
CA SER A 11 -20.14 12.60 -26.85
C SER A 11 -21.53 13.22 -26.77
N SER A 12 -21.65 14.41 -26.14
CA SER A 12 -22.85 15.26 -26.06
C SER A 12 -23.96 14.80 -27.01
N PRO A 13 -25.24 14.67 -26.58
CA PRO A 13 -26.33 14.20 -27.43
C PRO A 13 -26.55 15.15 -28.62
N LYS A 14 -25.72 15.01 -29.65
CA LYS A 14 -25.77 15.75 -30.89
C LYS A 14 -26.82 15.08 -31.74
N ILE A 15 -27.86 15.82 -32.07
CA ILE A 15 -28.90 15.34 -32.95
C ILE A 15 -28.50 15.74 -34.37
N TYR A 16 -28.34 14.73 -35.24
CA TYR A 16 -28.06 14.94 -36.64
C TYR A 16 -29.36 14.86 -37.43
N ALA A 17 -29.78 15.96 -38.01
CA ALA A 17 -30.99 16.06 -38.82
C ALA A 17 -30.61 16.32 -40.28
N LEU A 18 -30.85 15.34 -41.15
CA LEU A 18 -30.66 15.50 -42.59
C LEU A 18 -31.94 16.08 -43.21
N THR A 19 -31.82 17.20 -43.89
CA THR A 19 -32.90 17.87 -44.62
C THR A 19 -32.58 17.94 -46.12
N TRP A 20 -33.57 18.27 -46.95
CA TRP A 20 -33.35 18.57 -48.37
C TRP A 20 -32.32 19.69 -48.61
N ASN A 21 -32.13 20.57 -47.65
CA ASN A 21 -31.24 21.73 -47.75
C ASN A 21 -29.86 21.48 -47.13
N GLY A 22 -29.60 20.28 -46.61
CA GLY A 22 -28.33 19.90 -46.00
C GLY A 22 -28.49 19.23 -44.63
N LEU A 23 -27.35 18.88 -44.04
CA LEU A 23 -27.27 18.25 -42.74
C LEU A 23 -27.14 19.31 -41.65
N ILE A 24 -27.93 19.18 -40.58
CA ILE A 24 -27.89 20.07 -39.43
C ILE A 24 -27.46 19.25 -38.22
N VAL A 25 -26.57 19.82 -37.41
CA VAL A 25 -26.16 19.28 -36.11
C VAL A 25 -26.74 20.18 -35.04
N ILE A 26 -27.59 19.62 -34.20
CA ILE A 26 -28.18 20.29 -33.06
C ILE A 26 -27.37 19.88 -31.84
N ASP A 27 -26.68 20.85 -31.24
CA ASP A 27 -25.95 20.65 -30.00
C ASP A 27 -26.86 21.02 -28.81
N VAL A 28 -27.33 20.00 -28.10
CA VAL A 28 -28.28 20.15 -26.98
C VAL A 28 -27.60 20.81 -25.77
N GLU A 29 -26.28 20.66 -25.62
CA GLU A 29 -25.53 21.23 -24.50
C GLU A 29 -25.10 22.68 -24.79
N GLU A 30 -24.88 23.05 -26.05
CA GLU A 30 -24.59 24.44 -26.46
C GLU A 30 -25.86 25.22 -26.85
N ASN A 31 -26.85 25.28 -25.96
CA ASN A 31 -28.02 26.16 -26.12
C ASN A 31 -28.86 25.86 -27.39
N ASN A 32 -28.92 24.60 -27.85
CA ASN A 32 -29.60 24.18 -29.08
C ASN A 32 -29.08 24.87 -30.34
N LYS A 33 -27.78 25.22 -30.40
CA LYS A 33 -27.19 25.77 -31.62
C LYS A 33 -27.30 24.78 -32.77
N CYS A 34 -27.90 25.22 -33.86
CA CYS A 34 -28.03 24.48 -35.10
C CYS A 34 -26.86 24.82 -36.03
N ASN A 35 -25.85 23.95 -36.09
CA ASN A 35 -24.72 24.11 -37.00
C ASN A 35 -24.99 23.37 -38.30
N VAL A 36 -24.92 24.06 -39.43
CA VAL A 36 -25.11 23.46 -40.76
C VAL A 36 -23.82 22.78 -41.20
N VAL A 37 -23.90 21.49 -41.52
CA VAL A 37 -22.85 20.73 -42.17
C VAL A 37 -23.13 20.72 -43.67
N ARG A 38 -22.23 21.34 -44.44
CA ARG A 38 -22.31 21.36 -45.90
C ARG A 38 -21.83 20.02 -46.47
N ILE A 39 -22.76 19.28 -47.07
CA ILE A 39 -22.46 18.11 -47.89
C ILE A 39 -22.22 18.59 -49.31
N ASP A 40 -21.09 18.18 -49.90
CA ASP A 40 -20.80 18.46 -51.30
C ASP A 40 -21.52 17.45 -52.18
N TRP A 41 -22.72 17.82 -52.63
CA TRP A 41 -23.60 16.97 -53.43
C TRP A 41 -23.02 16.61 -54.80
N ASN A 42 -22.07 17.39 -55.32
CA ASN A 42 -21.42 17.11 -56.60
C ASN A 42 -20.58 15.82 -56.55
N LYS A 43 -20.15 15.39 -55.35
CA LYS A 43 -19.38 14.16 -55.17
C LYS A 43 -20.18 12.89 -55.41
N PHE A 44 -21.50 12.98 -55.48
CA PHE A 44 -22.39 11.86 -55.83
C PHE A 44 -22.57 11.71 -57.35
N GLY A 45 -21.81 12.46 -58.16
CA GLY A 45 -21.86 12.44 -59.62
C GLY A 45 -22.94 13.36 -60.20
N GLU A 46 -23.03 13.43 -61.54
CA GLU A 46 -23.93 14.34 -62.26
C GLU A 46 -25.42 14.19 -61.91
N LYS A 47 -25.81 12.98 -61.48
CA LYS A 47 -27.19 12.65 -61.11
C LYS A 47 -27.51 12.97 -59.64
N GLY A 48 -26.51 13.29 -58.82
CA GLY A 48 -26.65 13.51 -57.38
C GLY A 48 -27.23 12.32 -56.61
N LEU A 49 -27.48 12.53 -55.31
CA LEU A 49 -28.21 11.57 -54.47
C LEU A 49 -29.72 11.76 -54.69
N LYS A 50 -30.34 10.94 -55.55
CA LYS A 50 -31.76 11.12 -55.96
C LYS A 50 -32.79 10.69 -54.91
N ALA A 51 -32.53 9.57 -54.24
CA ALA A 51 -33.44 8.99 -53.26
C ALA A 51 -32.63 8.25 -52.19
N MET A 52 -33.03 8.43 -50.94
CA MET A 52 -32.38 7.83 -49.78
C MET A 52 -33.42 7.09 -48.95
N SER A 53 -33.13 5.85 -48.59
CA SER A 53 -33.95 5.02 -47.70
C SER A 53 -33.53 5.14 -46.25
N ALA A 54 -32.24 5.34 -45.97
CA ALA A 54 -31.70 5.48 -44.63
C ALA A 54 -30.38 6.28 -44.61
N PHE A 55 -30.03 6.80 -43.44
CA PHE A 55 -28.79 7.52 -43.16
C PHE A 55 -28.22 7.07 -41.81
N ALA A 56 -26.89 6.95 -41.72
CA ALA A 56 -26.20 6.64 -40.49
C ALA A 56 -24.86 7.40 -40.41
N ILE A 57 -24.34 7.53 -39.19
CA ILE A 57 -23.04 8.13 -38.91
C ILE A 57 -22.21 7.09 -38.18
N ALA A 58 -21.01 6.82 -38.69
CA ALA A 58 -20.04 5.94 -38.06
C ALA A 58 -18.73 6.71 -37.89
N ASP A 59 -18.36 6.97 -36.63
CA ASP A 59 -17.25 7.82 -36.19
C ASP A 59 -17.28 9.25 -36.75
N LYS A 60 -16.89 9.44 -38.02
CA LYS A 60 -16.88 10.74 -38.74
C LYS A 60 -17.27 10.62 -40.21
N LEU A 61 -17.76 9.44 -40.62
CA LEU A 61 -18.20 9.16 -41.97
C LEU A 61 -19.72 9.21 -42.02
N PHE A 62 -20.23 9.81 -43.09
CA PHE A 62 -21.65 9.86 -43.38
C PHE A 62 -21.98 8.70 -44.31
N VAL A 63 -22.93 7.86 -43.91
CA VAL A 63 -23.37 6.70 -44.69
C VAL A 63 -24.78 6.98 -45.18
N PHE A 64 -24.92 7.07 -46.51
CA PHE A 64 -26.22 7.23 -47.17
C PHE A 64 -26.61 5.90 -47.81
N VAL A 65 -27.88 5.52 -47.71
CA VAL A 65 -28.36 4.28 -48.33
C VAL A 65 -29.47 4.58 -49.31
N THR A 66 -29.37 3.97 -50.49
CA THR A 66 -30.38 4.01 -51.54
C THR A 66 -31.14 2.68 -51.61
N SER A 67 -32.00 2.49 -52.62
CA SER A 67 -32.68 1.21 -52.83
C SER A 67 -31.75 0.04 -53.15
N SER A 68 -30.53 0.30 -53.64
CA SER A 68 -29.64 -0.72 -54.23
C SER A 68 -28.20 -0.68 -53.71
N GLU A 69 -27.76 0.44 -53.14
CA GLU A 69 -26.37 0.62 -52.72
C GLU A 69 -26.25 1.45 -51.45
N MET A 70 -25.14 1.26 -50.76
CA MET A 70 -24.68 2.07 -49.63
C MET A 70 -23.56 2.98 -50.10
N LEU A 71 -23.62 4.26 -49.78
CA LEU A 71 -22.68 5.29 -50.21
C LEU A 71 -21.97 5.84 -48.97
N ILE A 72 -20.69 5.54 -48.83
CA ILE A 72 -19.85 6.10 -47.77
C ILE A 72 -19.31 7.44 -48.26
N TYR A 73 -19.77 8.53 -47.65
CA TYR A 73 -19.31 9.88 -47.93
C TYR A 73 -18.11 10.23 -47.04
N GLY A 74 -16.94 10.31 -47.69
CA GLY A 74 -15.70 10.78 -47.09
C GLY A 74 -15.36 12.22 -47.48
N LYS A 75 -14.19 12.72 -47.03
CA LYS A 75 -13.73 14.08 -47.34
C LYS A 75 -13.48 14.31 -48.84
N GLU A 76 -12.98 13.30 -49.55
CA GLU A 76 -12.51 13.47 -50.94
C GLU A 76 -13.37 12.72 -51.95
N LYS A 77 -13.95 11.56 -51.59
CA LYS A 77 -14.70 10.69 -52.50
C LYS A 77 -15.92 10.08 -51.81
N VAL A 78 -16.88 9.66 -52.63
CA VAL A 78 -17.99 8.80 -52.23
C VAL A 78 -17.67 7.38 -52.69
N ILE A 79 -17.70 6.41 -51.77
CA ILE A 79 -17.41 5.01 -52.06
C ILE A 79 -18.72 4.23 -52.07
N PRO A 80 -19.18 3.72 -53.23
CA PRO A 80 -20.34 2.86 -53.30
C PRO A 80 -20.00 1.44 -52.85
N ILE A 81 -20.89 0.86 -52.06
CA ILE A 81 -20.87 -0.54 -51.60
C ILE A 81 -22.19 -1.18 -52.03
N PRO A 82 -22.15 -2.23 -52.88
CA PRO A 82 -23.37 -2.92 -53.29
C PRO A 82 -24.02 -3.61 -52.09
N ILE A 83 -25.35 -3.54 -52.00
CA ILE A 83 -26.10 -4.20 -50.94
C ILE A 83 -26.51 -5.60 -51.41
N ALA A 84 -26.12 -6.62 -50.66
CA ALA A 84 -26.64 -7.96 -50.87
C ALA A 84 -28.12 -7.99 -50.47
N TYR A 85 -29.00 -8.40 -51.41
CA TYR A 85 -30.44 -8.58 -51.22
C TYR A 85 -31.23 -7.28 -50.87
N PRO A 86 -31.42 -6.36 -51.82
CA PRO A 86 -32.25 -5.17 -51.63
C PRO A 86 -33.75 -5.50 -51.47
N PRO A 87 -34.54 -4.65 -50.77
CA PRO A 87 -34.17 -3.37 -50.17
C PRO A 87 -33.63 -3.50 -48.73
N LEU A 88 -32.66 -2.65 -48.39
CA LEU A 88 -32.11 -2.58 -47.03
C LEU A 88 -33.18 -2.08 -46.04
N ARG A 89 -33.40 -2.83 -44.95
CA ARG A 89 -34.40 -2.49 -43.92
C ARG A 89 -33.87 -1.56 -42.82
N GLN A 90 -32.64 -1.76 -42.37
CA GLN A 90 -32.06 -1.02 -41.25
C GLN A 90 -30.54 -0.99 -41.34
N ILE A 91 -29.93 0.10 -40.85
CA ILE A 91 -28.49 0.23 -40.61
C ILE A 91 -28.27 0.41 -39.12
N LEU A 92 -27.38 -0.37 -38.54
CA LEU A 92 -26.89 -0.18 -37.17
C LEU A 92 -25.42 0.20 -37.23
N ALA A 93 -25.08 1.43 -36.85
CA ALA A 93 -23.68 1.85 -36.70
C ALA A 93 -23.22 1.54 -35.28
N VAL A 94 -22.16 0.74 -35.13
CA VAL A 94 -21.57 0.40 -33.83
C VAL A 94 -20.21 1.10 -33.74
N SER A 95 -20.08 2.08 -32.85
CA SER A 95 -18.82 2.79 -32.54
C SER A 95 -18.37 2.48 -31.11
N GLN A 96 -17.10 2.79 -30.76
CA GLN A 96 -16.63 2.71 -29.36
C GLN A 96 -17.47 3.58 -28.41
N SER A 97 -17.97 4.73 -28.89
CA SER A 97 -18.88 5.60 -28.12
C SER A 97 -20.30 5.03 -27.96
N SER A 98 -20.65 4.01 -28.74
CA SER A 98 -21.93 3.29 -28.66
C SER A 98 -21.81 2.02 -27.81
N GLN A 99 -20.64 1.75 -27.22
CA GLN A 99 -20.47 0.61 -26.31
C GLN A 99 -21.30 0.87 -25.04
N PRO A 100 -22.30 0.03 -24.74
CA PRO A 100 -23.07 0.20 -23.52
C PRO A 100 -22.13 0.06 -22.32
N TYR A 101 -22.30 0.94 -21.33
CA TYR A 101 -21.56 0.77 -20.08
C TYR A 101 -21.92 -0.58 -19.46
N PRO A 102 -20.93 -1.29 -18.90
CA PRO A 102 -21.23 -2.46 -18.08
C PRO A 102 -22.15 -2.07 -16.92
N ASP A 103 -22.91 -3.04 -16.43
CA ASP A 103 -23.75 -2.83 -15.27
C ASP A 103 -22.90 -2.32 -14.08
N ARG A 104 -23.34 -1.21 -13.47
CA ARG A 104 -22.64 -0.59 -12.34
C ARG A 104 -22.56 -1.52 -11.13
N SER A 105 -23.47 -2.49 -11.02
CA SER A 105 -23.41 -3.53 -9.98
C SER A 105 -22.09 -4.31 -10.00
N CYS A 106 -21.45 -4.44 -11.17
CA CYS A 106 -20.15 -5.12 -11.32
C CYS A 106 -18.96 -4.33 -10.73
N PHE A 107 -19.15 -3.05 -10.42
CA PHE A 107 -18.10 -2.20 -9.83
C PHE A 107 -18.24 -2.03 -8.32
N ALA A 108 -19.36 -2.47 -7.75
CA ALA A 108 -19.57 -2.42 -6.31
C ALA A 108 -18.69 -3.47 -5.62
N LEU A 109 -17.97 -3.05 -4.58
CA LEU A 109 -17.28 -3.97 -3.70
C LEU A 109 -18.25 -4.55 -2.65
N PRO A 110 -18.04 -5.80 -2.20
CA PRO A 110 -18.79 -6.36 -1.09
C PRO A 110 -18.55 -5.57 0.21
N SER A 111 -19.32 -5.90 1.25
CA SER A 111 -19.11 -5.32 2.58
C SER A 111 -17.68 -5.54 3.09
N SER A 112 -17.05 -4.51 3.65
CA SER A 112 -15.72 -4.64 4.26
C SER A 112 -15.73 -5.56 5.49
N ALA A 113 -16.88 -5.75 6.15
CA ALA A 113 -17.02 -6.71 7.24
C ALA A 113 -16.74 -8.16 6.82
N GLY A 114 -16.95 -8.51 5.55
CA GLY A 114 -16.70 -9.84 5.02
C GLY A 114 -15.25 -10.09 4.57
N ILE A 115 -14.35 -9.12 4.75
CA ILE A 115 -12.95 -9.25 4.33
C ILE A 115 -12.25 -10.32 5.16
N GLN A 116 -11.67 -11.29 4.47
CA GLN A 116 -10.75 -12.26 5.06
C GLN A 116 -9.32 -11.87 4.69
N PHE A 117 -8.45 -11.76 5.69
CA PHE A 117 -7.04 -11.42 5.48
C PHE A 117 -6.15 -12.17 6.47
N THR A 118 -4.88 -12.37 6.17
CA THR A 118 -3.86 -12.83 7.11
C THR A 118 -2.92 -11.69 7.44
N VAL A 119 -2.33 -11.72 8.64
CA VAL A 119 -1.29 -10.78 9.06
C VAL A 119 -0.20 -11.57 9.77
N VAL A 120 1.03 -11.39 9.32
CA VAL A 120 2.21 -12.03 9.91
C VAL A 120 3.26 -10.97 10.21
N ASN A 121 4.09 -11.26 11.20
CA ASN A 121 5.15 -10.35 11.62
C ASN A 121 6.31 -10.45 10.62
N GLU A 122 6.74 -9.30 10.11
CA GLU A 122 7.87 -9.19 9.19
C GLU A 122 8.92 -8.27 9.84
N GLY A 123 9.87 -8.88 10.56
CA GLY A 123 10.94 -8.16 11.27
C GLY A 123 10.58 -7.76 12.71
N LYS A 124 11.06 -6.58 13.14
CA LYS A 124 10.83 -6.07 14.52
C LYS A 124 9.68 -5.05 14.58
N THR A 125 9.42 -4.38 13.46
CA THR A 125 8.53 -3.20 13.37
C THR A 125 7.73 -3.16 12.06
N GLY A 126 7.76 -4.25 11.28
CA GLY A 126 7.05 -4.43 10.03
C GLY A 126 5.99 -5.52 10.14
N ALA A 127 5.23 -5.68 9.06
CA ALA A 127 4.16 -6.66 8.96
C ALA A 127 3.90 -7.01 7.49
N PHE A 128 3.50 -8.24 7.24
CA PHE A 128 3.02 -8.67 5.93
C PHE A 128 1.55 -9.07 6.02
N LEU A 129 0.72 -8.57 5.11
CA LEU A 129 -0.70 -8.89 5.04
C LEU A 129 -1.06 -9.45 3.68
N GLU A 130 -1.95 -10.43 3.66
CA GLU A 130 -2.52 -10.98 2.44
C GLU A 130 -4.05 -10.97 2.55
N VAL A 131 -4.70 -10.22 1.67
CA VAL A 131 -6.16 -10.06 1.62
C VAL A 131 -6.76 -11.02 0.61
N SER A 132 -7.73 -11.82 1.02
CA SER A 132 -8.47 -12.74 0.15
C SER A 132 -9.65 -12.03 -0.50
N LYS A 133 -9.56 -11.77 -1.80
CA LYS A 133 -10.65 -11.13 -2.56
C LYS A 133 -11.65 -12.17 -3.07
N PRO A 134 -12.96 -12.00 -2.82
CA PRO A 134 -13.96 -12.89 -3.38
C PRO A 134 -14.00 -12.76 -4.91
N PRO A 135 -14.28 -13.86 -5.64
CA PRO A 135 -14.41 -13.80 -7.08
C PRO A 135 -15.58 -12.90 -7.47
N PRO A 136 -15.48 -12.14 -8.58
CA PRO A 136 -16.59 -11.34 -9.07
C PRO A 136 -17.77 -12.25 -9.45
N PRO A 137 -19.01 -11.74 -9.39
CA PRO A 137 -20.19 -12.48 -9.86
C PRO A 137 -20.01 -12.96 -11.31
N ASN A 138 -20.60 -14.12 -11.65
CA ASN A 138 -20.48 -14.71 -12.99
C ASN A 138 -20.98 -13.78 -14.12
N THR A 139 -21.90 -12.87 -13.81
CA THR A 139 -22.41 -11.85 -14.74
C THR A 139 -21.36 -10.79 -15.12
N CYS A 140 -20.27 -10.70 -14.35
CA CYS A 140 -19.23 -9.69 -14.49
C CYS A 140 -17.89 -10.24 -15.04
N LEU A 141 -17.84 -11.50 -15.48
CA LEU A 141 -16.61 -12.19 -15.90
C LEU A 141 -15.85 -11.51 -17.06
N ASN A 142 -16.56 -10.88 -18.00
CA ASN A 142 -15.97 -10.22 -19.17
C ASN A 142 -15.85 -8.69 -18.98
N ILE A 143 -15.91 -8.20 -17.74
CA ILE A 143 -15.82 -6.78 -17.41
C ILE A 143 -14.48 -6.51 -16.75
N SER A 144 -13.77 -5.48 -17.23
CA SER A 144 -12.57 -4.98 -16.56
C SER A 144 -12.97 -4.33 -15.23
N LEU A 145 -12.51 -4.90 -14.12
CA LEU A 145 -12.84 -4.44 -12.79
C LEU A 145 -11.98 -3.22 -12.40
N PRO A 146 -12.55 -2.24 -11.66
CA PRO A 146 -11.78 -1.13 -11.14
C PRO A 146 -10.72 -1.60 -10.14
N GLN A 147 -9.62 -0.83 -10.08
CA GLN A 147 -8.58 -1.04 -9.08
C GLN A 147 -9.16 -0.92 -7.66
N THR A 148 -8.86 -1.90 -6.82
CA THR A 148 -9.27 -1.92 -5.41
C THR A 148 -8.20 -1.24 -4.57
N HIS A 149 -8.60 -0.34 -3.69
CA HIS A 149 -7.74 0.32 -2.72
C HIS A 149 -8.02 -0.33 -1.37
N TYR A 150 -6.97 -0.69 -0.66
CA TYR A 150 -7.02 -1.26 0.68
C TYR A 150 -6.53 -0.23 1.69
N GLU A 151 -7.31 -0.01 2.74
CA GLU A 151 -6.94 0.78 3.90
C GLU A 151 -6.77 -0.15 5.09
N VAL A 152 -5.56 -0.21 5.64
CA VAL A 152 -5.20 -1.06 6.78
C VAL A 152 -4.99 -0.17 7.99
N TYR A 153 -5.64 -0.53 9.09
CA TYR A 153 -5.58 0.19 10.36
C TYR A 153 -4.96 -0.71 11.42
N PHE A 154 -3.88 -0.22 12.04
CA PHE A 154 -3.22 -0.84 13.18
C PHE A 154 -3.55 -0.04 14.43
N ASN A 155 -4.50 -0.51 15.21
CA ASN A 155 -4.92 0.11 16.47
C ASN A 155 -4.05 -0.46 17.59
N ARG A 156 -3.24 0.36 18.24
CA ARG A 156 -2.42 -0.10 19.36
C ARG A 156 -3.32 -0.48 20.54
N LYS A 157 -3.17 -1.69 21.09
CA LYS A 157 -3.92 -2.06 22.30
C LYS A 157 -3.51 -1.15 23.46
N ASN A 158 -4.50 -0.77 24.27
CA ASN A 158 -4.33 0.15 25.42
C ASN A 158 -3.91 1.59 25.04
N SER A 159 -4.15 2.01 23.80
CA SER A 159 -3.87 3.37 23.35
C SER A 159 -4.81 3.77 22.21
N ASP A 160 -5.11 5.06 22.10
CA ASP A 160 -5.87 5.59 20.94
C ASP A 160 -4.96 5.83 19.71
N LYS A 161 -3.70 5.35 19.75
CA LYS A 161 -2.76 5.48 18.63
C LYS A 161 -3.11 4.50 17.52
N VAL A 162 -3.43 5.06 16.35
CA VAL A 162 -3.73 4.31 15.14
C VAL A 162 -2.67 4.62 14.07
N LYS A 163 -2.10 3.58 13.47
CA LYS A 163 -1.30 3.70 12.24
C LYS A 163 -2.16 3.26 11.06
N HIS A 164 -2.13 4.04 9.99
CA HIS A 164 -2.95 3.81 8.81
C HIS A 164 -2.07 3.69 7.56
N ILE A 165 -2.32 2.65 6.77
CA ILE A 165 -1.54 2.30 5.57
C ILE A 165 -2.49 2.10 4.40
N ARG A 166 -2.10 2.58 3.23
CA ARG A 166 -2.84 2.40 1.98
C ARG A 166 -2.08 1.51 1.03
N SER A 167 -2.79 0.59 0.38
CA SER A 167 -2.24 -0.29 -0.65
C SER A 167 -3.20 -0.45 -1.82
N TYR A 168 -2.67 -0.84 -2.98
CA TYR A 168 -3.43 -1.15 -4.19
C TYR A 168 -3.28 -2.62 -4.60
N THR A 169 -2.62 -3.42 -3.77
CA THR A 169 -2.34 -4.84 -3.98
C THR A 169 -2.86 -5.66 -2.80
N GLU A 170 -3.27 -6.91 -3.07
CA GLU A 170 -3.75 -7.84 -2.04
C GLU A 170 -2.65 -8.28 -1.07
N LYS A 171 -1.40 -8.27 -1.55
CA LYS A 171 -0.19 -8.47 -0.75
C LYS A 171 0.34 -7.12 -0.32
N ILE A 172 0.34 -6.86 0.99
CA ILE A 172 0.65 -5.57 1.58
C ILE A 172 1.86 -5.74 2.49
N HIS A 173 2.96 -5.09 2.13
CA HIS A 173 4.17 -5.03 2.96
C HIS A 173 4.18 -3.72 3.75
N VAL A 174 4.36 -3.85 5.07
CA VAL A 174 4.56 -2.73 5.99
C VAL A 174 6.04 -2.67 6.32
N GLU A 175 6.69 -1.60 5.87
CA GLU A 175 8.13 -1.39 6.06
C GLU A 175 8.52 -1.35 7.54
N ASN A 176 9.74 -1.82 7.83
CA ASN A 176 10.33 -1.70 9.17
C ASN A 176 10.46 -0.22 9.56
N GLY A 177 10.07 0.09 10.80
CA GLY A 177 10.09 1.43 11.40
C GLY A 177 8.71 2.09 11.50
N ILE A 178 7.68 1.52 10.87
CA ILE A 178 6.32 2.08 10.88
C ILE A 178 5.60 1.76 12.19
N LEU A 179 5.72 0.52 12.67
CA LEU A 179 5.07 0.03 13.88
C LEU A 179 6.04 0.08 15.08
N ASP A 180 5.49 0.26 16.27
CA ASP A 180 6.25 0.20 17.51
C ASP A 180 6.71 -1.25 17.80
N LYS A 181 7.90 -1.41 18.39
CA LYS A 181 8.51 -2.69 18.79
C LYS A 181 7.71 -3.32 19.95
N GLU A 182 7.67 -4.65 20.03
CA GLU A 182 7.04 -5.41 21.12
C GLU A 182 5.68 -4.82 21.57
N THR A 183 4.82 -4.56 20.59
CA THR A 183 3.54 -3.87 20.80
C THR A 183 2.41 -4.70 20.22
N ASP A 184 1.36 -4.87 21.02
CA ASP A 184 0.13 -5.51 20.58
C ASP A 184 -0.75 -4.52 19.82
N TYR A 185 -1.20 -4.95 18.64
CA TYR A 185 -2.11 -4.26 17.76
C TYR A 185 -3.38 -5.08 17.52
N GLU A 186 -4.44 -4.36 17.22
CA GLU A 186 -5.64 -4.86 16.58
C GLU A 186 -5.68 -4.33 15.15
N VAL A 187 -5.62 -5.25 14.19
CA VAL A 187 -5.51 -4.93 12.76
C VAL A 187 -6.88 -5.10 12.11
N THR A 188 -7.30 -4.10 11.36
CA THR A 188 -8.53 -4.12 10.56
C THR A 188 -8.26 -3.61 9.15
N VAL A 189 -9.05 -4.08 8.19
CA VAL A 189 -8.91 -3.73 6.77
C VAL A 189 -10.25 -3.23 6.24
N ALA A 190 -10.20 -2.19 5.42
CA ALA A 190 -11.30 -1.75 4.58
C ALA A 190 -10.86 -1.77 3.11
N TRP A 191 -11.81 -2.00 2.20
CA TRP A 191 -11.57 -1.79 0.78
C TRP A 191 -12.51 -0.74 0.21
N LEU A 192 -12.04 -0.03 -0.81
CA LEU A 192 -12.83 0.90 -1.59
C LEU A 192 -12.32 0.93 -3.03
N ASN A 193 -13.09 1.54 -3.92
CA ASN A 193 -12.61 1.87 -5.26
C ASN A 193 -13.24 3.20 -5.71
N ARG A 194 -12.94 3.62 -6.93
CA ARG A 194 -13.47 4.89 -7.49
C ARG A 194 -15.01 4.95 -7.54
N TYR A 195 -15.70 3.81 -7.57
CA TYR A 195 -17.14 3.70 -7.77
C TYR A 195 -17.92 3.30 -6.51
N SER A 196 -17.22 2.86 -5.46
CA SER A 196 -17.81 2.40 -4.21
C SER A 196 -16.91 2.77 -3.04
N ASP A 197 -17.48 3.51 -2.10
CA ASP A 197 -16.81 3.87 -0.85
C ASP A 197 -16.68 2.65 0.08
N ALA A 198 -15.83 2.79 1.09
CA ALA A 198 -15.64 1.77 2.10
C ALA A 198 -16.95 1.51 2.87
N SER A 199 -17.35 0.24 2.91
CA SER A 199 -18.56 -0.24 3.57
C SER A 199 -18.24 -0.81 4.96
N GLY A 200 -17.59 0.00 5.80
CA GLY A 200 -17.14 -0.38 7.14
C GLY A 200 -15.71 -0.93 7.17
N ILE A 201 -15.41 -1.78 8.16
CA ILE A 201 -14.11 -2.43 8.39
C ILE A 201 -14.30 -3.93 8.61
N SER A 202 -13.25 -4.71 8.37
CA SER A 202 -13.20 -6.15 8.63
C SER A 202 -13.29 -6.48 10.11
N ASP A 203 -13.50 -7.77 10.40
CA ASP A 203 -13.26 -8.29 11.74
C ASP A 203 -11.80 -8.05 12.17
N PRO A 204 -11.56 -7.67 13.44
CA PRO A 204 -10.23 -7.39 13.94
C PRO A 204 -9.38 -8.66 14.08
N LYS A 205 -8.08 -8.54 13.76
CA LYS A 205 -7.08 -9.58 14.04
C LYS A 205 -6.03 -9.07 15.01
N SER A 206 -5.75 -9.87 16.04
CA SER A 206 -4.65 -9.59 16.96
C SER A 206 -3.31 -9.80 16.26
N PHE A 207 -2.41 -8.85 16.41
CA PHE A 207 -1.08 -8.85 15.83
C PHE A 207 -0.08 -8.31 16.85
N ARG A 208 1.09 -8.93 16.99
CA ARG A 208 2.16 -8.45 17.87
C ARG A 208 3.44 -8.30 17.09
N THR A 209 4.06 -7.13 17.20
CA THR A 209 5.36 -6.85 16.59
C THR A 209 6.50 -7.54 17.34
N GLY A 210 7.67 -7.62 16.71
CA GLY A 210 8.80 -8.39 17.23
C GLY A 210 9.56 -7.66 18.34
N PHE A 211 10.46 -8.40 19.00
CA PHE A 211 11.34 -7.83 20.01
C PHE A 211 12.29 -6.81 19.40
N GLY A 212 12.57 -5.78 20.18
CA GLY A 212 13.45 -4.70 19.85
C GLY A 212 14.58 -4.54 20.85
N TYR A 213 15.63 -3.83 20.45
CA TYR A 213 16.67 -3.42 21.39
C TYR A 213 16.08 -2.47 22.44
N PRO A 214 16.35 -2.71 23.74
CA PRO A 214 16.05 -1.74 24.80
C PRO A 214 16.80 -0.42 24.58
N SER A 215 16.37 0.65 25.26
CA SER A 215 17.22 1.85 25.44
C SER A 215 18.39 1.55 26.36
N ALA A 216 19.35 2.47 26.50
CA ALA A 216 20.51 2.30 27.38
C ALA A 216 20.14 1.98 28.85
N PRO A 217 20.94 1.15 29.56
CA PRO A 217 20.74 0.86 30.98
C PRO A 217 20.87 2.13 31.81
N ARG A 218 20.09 2.26 32.89
CA ARG A 218 20.06 3.50 33.68
C ARG A 218 20.92 3.39 34.94
N ALA A 219 21.52 4.51 35.33
CA ALA A 219 22.28 4.64 36.58
C ALA A 219 23.33 3.53 36.76
N LEU A 220 24.16 3.31 35.73
CA LEU A 220 25.34 2.46 35.85
C LEU A 220 26.25 3.04 36.95
N GLN A 221 26.66 2.17 37.89
CA GLN A 221 27.61 2.45 38.95
C GLN A 221 28.66 1.35 39.04
N ALA A 222 29.93 1.73 39.15
CA ALA A 222 31.07 0.83 39.30
C ALA A 222 31.84 1.12 40.59
N VAL A 223 32.10 0.07 41.37
CA VAL A 223 32.82 0.16 42.65
C VAL A 223 33.96 -0.85 42.67
N ALA A 224 35.20 -0.37 42.72
CA ALA A 224 36.37 -1.22 42.88
C ALA A 224 36.40 -1.85 44.29
N VAL A 225 36.55 -3.17 44.35
CA VAL A 225 36.59 -3.93 45.61
C VAL A 225 37.99 -4.47 45.87
N THR A 226 38.63 -4.97 44.81
CA THR A 226 40.04 -5.39 44.79
C THR A 226 40.64 -4.97 43.45
N PRO A 227 41.99 -5.00 43.28
CA PRO A 227 42.63 -4.62 42.02
C PRO A 227 42.10 -5.37 40.79
N ASP A 228 41.59 -6.59 40.98
CA ASP A 228 41.10 -7.46 39.90
C ASP A 228 39.57 -7.66 39.95
N THR A 229 38.84 -6.87 40.75
CA THR A 229 37.40 -7.05 40.95
C THR A 229 36.65 -5.75 41.13
N VAL A 230 35.62 -5.58 40.30
CA VAL A 230 34.69 -4.45 40.35
C VAL A 230 33.28 -4.98 40.58
N TYR A 231 32.51 -4.28 41.42
CA TYR A 231 31.07 -4.45 41.54
C TYR A 231 30.34 -3.45 40.65
N LEU A 232 29.41 -3.97 39.85
CA LEU A 232 28.59 -3.19 38.94
C LEU A 232 27.13 -3.19 39.41
N TYR A 233 26.50 -2.03 39.32
CA TYR A 233 25.10 -1.80 39.64
C TYR A 233 24.44 -1.03 38.51
N TRP A 234 23.24 -1.42 38.12
CA TRP A 234 22.45 -0.66 37.16
C TRP A 234 20.96 -0.95 37.33
N ASN A 235 20.16 -0.06 36.78
CA ASN A 235 18.71 -0.17 36.71
C ASN A 235 18.27 -0.57 35.30
N LEU A 236 17.06 -1.13 35.23
CA LEU A 236 16.41 -1.43 33.96
C LEU A 236 16.31 -0.18 33.07
N PRO A 237 16.46 -0.36 31.74
CA PRO A 237 16.29 0.71 30.79
C PRO A 237 14.88 1.30 30.84
N GLU A 238 14.76 2.57 30.42
CA GLU A 238 13.47 3.26 30.37
C GLU A 238 12.49 2.61 29.39
N THR A 239 13.01 2.19 28.23
CA THR A 239 12.24 1.43 27.23
C THR A 239 12.84 0.05 27.06
N LEU A 240 12.04 -0.99 27.32
CA LEU A 240 12.48 -2.38 27.26
C LEU A 240 12.45 -2.95 25.84
N ASN A 241 11.37 -2.71 25.09
CA ASN A 241 11.12 -3.30 23.76
C ASN A 241 11.22 -4.84 23.68
N ALA A 242 11.24 -5.54 24.82
CA ALA A 242 11.24 -6.99 24.96
C ALA A 242 10.79 -7.35 26.40
N PRO A 243 10.35 -8.59 26.67
CA PRO A 243 10.10 -9.06 28.03
C PRO A 243 11.39 -9.02 28.86
N ILE A 244 11.30 -8.69 30.15
CA ILE A 244 12.47 -8.57 31.04
C ILE A 244 13.31 -9.87 31.08
N SER A 245 12.66 -11.03 31.03
CA SER A 245 13.32 -12.34 31.02
C SER A 245 14.20 -12.59 29.79
N GLU A 246 13.95 -11.88 28.69
CA GLU A 246 14.69 -12.00 27.43
C GLU A 246 15.83 -10.98 27.33
N ILE A 247 15.91 -10.00 28.23
CA ILE A 247 16.95 -8.96 28.19
C ILE A 247 18.22 -9.45 28.88
N ARG A 248 19.29 -9.57 28.10
CA ARG A 248 20.65 -9.91 28.59
C ARG A 248 21.61 -8.75 28.34
N TYR A 249 22.53 -8.54 29.28
CA TYR A 249 23.52 -7.48 29.26
C TYR A 249 24.90 -8.06 28.97
N LYS A 250 25.64 -7.44 28.05
CA LYS A 250 27.05 -7.70 27.81
C LYS A 250 27.86 -6.60 28.50
N ILE A 251 28.89 -7.00 29.25
CA ILE A 251 29.78 -6.08 29.94
C ILE A 251 31.13 -6.10 29.24
N SER A 252 31.67 -4.92 28.92
CA SER A 252 32.98 -4.76 28.34
C SER A 252 33.77 -3.64 29.02
N GLN A 253 35.09 -3.71 28.93
CA GLN A 253 36.01 -2.69 29.44
C GLN A 253 36.96 -2.22 28.37
N GLN A 254 37.46 -1.00 28.52
CA GLN A 254 38.55 -0.47 27.72
C GLN A 254 39.59 0.16 28.63
N ALA A 255 40.82 -0.38 28.61
CA ALA A 255 41.94 0.22 29.30
C ALA A 255 42.63 1.27 28.43
N SER A 256 43.22 2.29 29.08
CA SER A 256 43.99 3.33 28.41
C SER A 256 45.13 2.75 27.57
N GLY A 257 45.07 2.96 26.26
CA GLY A 257 46.01 2.44 25.27
C GLY A 257 45.48 1.29 24.39
N LEU A 258 44.29 0.75 24.67
CA LEU A 258 43.59 -0.20 23.79
C LEU A 258 42.59 0.53 22.89
N SER A 259 42.57 0.18 21.60
CA SER A 259 41.69 0.80 20.59
C SER A 259 40.26 0.27 20.58
N SER A 260 39.97 -0.83 21.28
CA SER A 260 38.65 -1.48 21.27
C SER A 260 38.32 -2.07 22.64
N PRO A 261 37.06 -1.97 23.10
CA PRO A 261 36.63 -2.57 24.35
C PRO A 261 36.67 -4.11 24.27
N SER A 262 36.96 -4.74 25.40
CA SER A 262 37.02 -6.19 25.56
C SER A 262 35.93 -6.67 26.50
N THR A 263 35.14 -7.67 26.08
CA THR A 263 34.12 -8.32 26.93
C THR A 263 34.73 -8.84 28.23
N ILE A 264 33.99 -8.82 29.33
CA ILE A 264 34.42 -9.28 30.66
C ILE A 264 33.46 -10.36 31.16
N ALA A 265 34.00 -11.38 31.82
CA ALA A 265 33.19 -12.42 32.45
C ALA A 265 32.54 -11.91 33.74
N VAL A 266 31.28 -12.30 33.99
CA VAL A 266 30.43 -11.76 35.05
C VAL A 266 29.93 -12.89 35.94
N GLN A 267 29.96 -12.67 37.25
CA GLN A 267 29.24 -13.49 38.22
C GLN A 267 27.98 -12.75 38.66
N GLU A 268 26.83 -13.32 38.34
CA GLU A 268 25.54 -12.77 38.75
C GLU A 268 25.35 -12.91 40.27
N TYR A 269 24.81 -11.87 40.90
CA TYR A 269 24.38 -11.93 42.30
C TYR A 269 22.86 -12.13 42.37
N MET A 270 22.43 -13.21 43.01
CA MET A 270 21.02 -13.47 43.28
C MET A 270 20.83 -13.97 44.72
N ASP A 271 19.79 -13.47 45.40
CA ASP A 271 19.38 -13.93 46.73
C ASP A 271 20.51 -13.99 47.79
N GLY A 272 21.42 -13.01 47.75
CA GLY A 272 22.50 -12.91 48.73
C GLY A 272 23.80 -13.62 48.33
N ILE A 273 23.83 -14.34 47.21
CA ILE A 273 24.92 -15.23 46.81
C ILE A 273 25.35 -14.95 45.37
N PHE A 274 26.66 -14.91 45.12
CA PHE A 274 27.20 -14.88 43.77
C PHE A 274 27.13 -16.27 43.13
N SER A 275 26.75 -16.31 41.85
CA SER A 275 26.81 -17.51 41.04
C SER A 275 28.22 -18.15 41.12
N PRO A 276 28.32 -19.47 41.30
CA PRO A 276 29.61 -20.17 41.33
C PRO A 276 30.30 -20.18 39.96
N THR A 277 29.56 -19.86 38.89
CA THR A 277 30.05 -19.83 37.51
C THR A 277 29.99 -18.42 36.95
N THR A 278 30.99 -18.07 36.15
CA THR A 278 31.01 -16.84 35.34
C THR A 278 30.24 -17.03 34.03
N SER A 279 29.68 -15.95 33.51
CA SER A 279 28.94 -15.87 32.25
C SER A 279 29.41 -14.67 31.44
N ASP A 280 29.29 -14.73 30.11
CA ASP A 280 29.57 -13.61 29.20
C ASP A 280 28.40 -12.62 29.11
N SER A 281 27.28 -12.95 29.77
CA SER A 281 26.10 -12.08 29.86
C SER A 281 25.47 -12.10 31.24
N ALA A 282 24.83 -11.00 31.61
CA ALA A 282 24.15 -10.80 32.88
C ALA A 282 22.66 -10.46 32.68
N SER A 283 21.86 -10.71 33.71
CA SER A 283 20.42 -10.45 33.76
C SER A 283 20.13 -9.39 34.81
N CYS A 284 19.09 -8.58 34.62
CA CYS A 284 18.67 -7.56 35.60
C CYS A 284 17.20 -7.76 35.95
N LEU A 285 16.90 -8.08 37.22
CA LEU A 285 15.52 -8.37 37.67
C LEU A 285 14.86 -7.23 38.48
N ALA A 286 15.59 -6.21 38.93
CA ALA A 286 15.05 -4.93 39.44
C ALA A 286 16.17 -4.00 39.93
N THR A 287 17.17 -4.56 40.59
CA THR A 287 18.41 -3.93 41.07
C THR A 287 19.41 -5.06 41.22
N SER A 288 20.47 -5.09 40.41
CA SER A 288 21.38 -6.24 40.38
C SER A 288 22.81 -5.82 40.65
N ILE A 289 23.45 -6.52 41.59
CA ILE A 289 24.86 -6.42 41.90
C ILE A 289 25.57 -7.45 41.03
N HIS A 290 26.67 -7.10 40.39
CA HIS A 290 27.42 -8.05 39.58
C HIS A 290 28.91 -7.93 39.83
N LYS A 291 29.61 -9.06 39.86
CA LYS A 291 31.05 -9.10 40.06
C LYS A 291 31.74 -9.45 38.74
N SER A 292 32.55 -8.55 38.21
CA SER A 292 33.26 -8.77 36.95
C SER A 292 34.73 -9.15 37.17
N HIS A 293 35.22 -10.11 36.39
CA HIS A 293 36.61 -10.57 36.39
C HIS A 293 37.28 -10.30 35.03
N LEU A 294 38.33 -9.48 35.04
CA LEU A 294 39.04 -8.95 33.85
C LEU A 294 39.59 -10.10 32.98
N ASN A 295 39.06 -10.30 31.76
CA ASN A 295 39.71 -11.09 30.71
C ASN A 295 39.04 -10.81 29.37
N SER A 296 39.84 -10.66 28.31
CA SER A 296 39.47 -10.00 27.05
C SER A 296 38.90 -10.93 25.97
N GLN A 297 37.95 -10.44 25.15
CA GLN A 297 37.86 -10.65 23.67
C GLN A 297 36.72 -9.88 22.97
N PHE A 298 37.09 -9.28 21.82
CA PHE A 298 36.45 -8.86 20.53
C PHE A 298 34.95 -8.44 20.35
N LEU A 299 34.66 -8.08 19.08
CA LEU A 299 34.12 -6.85 18.47
C LEU A 299 32.59 -6.62 18.47
N GLU A 300 32.27 -5.35 18.15
CA GLU A 300 31.00 -4.63 18.15
C GLU A 300 29.95 -5.11 17.12
N ASP A 301 28.68 -4.89 17.50
CA ASP A 301 27.64 -4.37 16.61
C ASP A 301 26.80 -3.35 17.41
N SER A 302 26.14 -2.42 16.72
CA SER A 302 25.52 -1.22 17.30
C SER A 302 24.40 -1.52 18.29
N GLU A 303 24.74 -1.48 19.58
CA GLU A 303 23.86 -1.60 20.75
C GLU A 303 23.73 -0.22 21.44
N ALA A 304 22.66 0.00 22.21
CA ALA A 304 22.61 1.16 23.10
C ALA A 304 23.55 0.91 24.28
N VAL A 305 24.57 1.76 24.44
CA VAL A 305 25.64 1.56 25.42
C VAL A 305 25.54 2.60 26.54
N SER A 306 25.69 2.17 27.79
CA SER A 306 25.97 3.05 28.93
C SER A 306 27.45 2.95 29.31
N GLN A 307 28.07 4.08 29.62
CA GLN A 307 29.50 4.18 29.98
C GLN A 307 29.66 4.77 31.38
N GLU A 308 30.64 4.26 32.11
CA GLU A 308 31.12 4.86 33.36
C GLU A 308 32.65 4.83 33.45
N VAL A 309 33.22 5.92 33.98
CA VAL A 309 34.67 6.14 34.08
C VAL A 309 35.14 5.71 35.47
N CYS A 310 36.06 4.76 35.55
CA CYS A 310 36.65 4.34 36.82
C CYS A 310 37.70 5.37 37.28
N SER A 311 37.51 5.97 38.44
CA SER A 311 38.34 7.10 38.94
C SER A 311 39.74 6.74 39.44
N GLU A 312 40.13 5.46 39.46
CA GLU A 312 41.42 5.02 40.00
C GLU A 312 42.36 4.30 39.01
N ASP A 313 41.90 3.83 37.83
CA ASP A 313 42.71 2.97 36.94
C ASP A 313 42.65 3.29 35.43
N ASP A 314 42.21 4.49 35.02
CA ASP A 314 42.22 4.93 33.61
C ASP A 314 41.56 3.91 32.65
N CYS A 315 40.46 3.30 33.12
CA CYS A 315 39.66 2.30 32.40
C CYS A 315 38.18 2.72 32.33
N ASP A 316 37.57 2.58 31.16
CA ASP A 316 36.15 2.79 30.92
C ASP A 316 35.39 1.45 30.93
N ILE A 317 34.23 1.40 31.59
CA ILE A 317 33.32 0.24 31.56
C ILE A 317 32.10 0.58 30.71
N PHE A 318 31.77 -0.33 29.79
CA PHE A 318 30.64 -0.24 28.89
C PHE A 318 29.63 -1.37 29.15
N LEU A 319 28.35 -1.02 29.18
CA LEU A 319 27.24 -1.94 29.35
C LEU A 319 26.35 -1.88 28.11
N SER A 320 26.18 -3.02 27.43
CA SER A 320 25.46 -3.14 26.15
C SER A 320 24.49 -4.34 26.16
N TYR A 321 23.66 -4.54 25.13
CA TYR A 321 22.53 -5.49 25.14
C TYR A 321 22.66 -6.61 24.11
N LEU A 322 22.47 -7.86 24.53
CA LEU A 322 22.30 -8.99 23.61
C LEU A 322 20.79 -9.26 23.42
N VAL A 323 20.29 -9.13 22.18
CA VAL A 323 18.91 -9.52 21.78
C VAL A 323 18.95 -10.47 20.60
#